data_AF-A0A395P073-F1
#
_entry.id   AF-A0A395P073-F1
#
_cell.length_a   1.000
_cell.length_b   1.000
_cell.length_c   1.000
_cell.angle_alpha   90.00
_cell.angle_beta   90.00
_cell.angle_gamma   90.00
#
_symmetry.space_group_name_H-M   'P 1'
#
loop_
_entity.id
_entity.type
_entity.pdbx_description
1 polymer ?
#
loop_
_entity_poly.entity_id
_entity_poly.type
_entity_poly.pdbx_seq_one_letter_code
_entity_poly.pdbx_strand_id
1 'polypeptide(L)'
;MPASQPNAAPIPHIHALCMDDEYSAALQAAIASHSLNSSVPITYHNCALSFVEAQFDLIVSPANSYGRLDGGFDDAISRSFSPRDDYLALTRVAQAKLYDEWRGFAPPGTCTLLRIPEEFHRRSRNTWGTKYLALCPTMRVPQNVGWDREVVYECTWSLLCAVDKHNRKVREGGQGQRHDEIHSLLMVPMATGVGAVSPEKWAGQTALALKHYVDALEHASKWSSLESNEIVDYAQEVEQTWRGSRGVV
;
A
#
# COMPACT_ATOMS: atom_id res chain seq x y z
N MET A 1 10.10 16.76 29.49
CA MET A 1 9.96 16.66 28.02
C MET A 1 10.80 15.50 27.56
N PRO A 2 10.26 14.46 26.90
CA PRO A 2 11.09 13.42 26.33
C PRO A 2 11.83 14.00 25.12
N ALA A 3 13.14 13.80 25.06
CA ALA A 3 13.99 14.20 23.97
C ALA A 3 13.45 13.64 22.64
N SER A 4 13.31 14.51 21.64
CA SER A 4 12.97 14.15 20.27
C SER A 4 14.03 13.17 19.74
N GLN A 5 13.66 11.91 19.58
CA GLN A 5 14.45 10.97 18.78
C GLN A 5 14.59 11.56 17.36
N PRO A 6 15.72 11.33 16.67
CA PRO A 6 15.89 11.77 15.28
C PRO A 6 14.67 11.30 14.49
N ASN A 7 13.98 12.25 13.88
CA ASN A 7 12.67 12.07 13.26
C ASN A 7 12.80 10.94 12.22
N ALA A 8 12.26 9.76 12.53
CA ALA A 8 12.13 8.71 11.54
C ALA A 8 11.34 9.27 10.36
N ALA A 9 11.69 8.89 9.13
CA ALA A 9 10.96 9.36 7.96
C ALA A 9 9.45 9.13 8.18
N PRO A 10 8.60 10.12 7.85
CA PRO A 10 7.16 10.07 8.13
C PRO A 10 6.46 8.88 7.45
N ILE A 11 7.07 8.38 6.36
CA ILE A 11 6.60 7.26 5.56
C ILE A 11 7.73 6.21 5.48
N PRO A 12 7.42 4.90 5.64
CA PRO A 12 8.38 3.82 5.41
C PRO A 12 9.02 3.87 4.02
N HIS A 13 10.21 3.30 3.86
CA HIS A 13 10.84 3.18 2.55
C HIS A 13 9.99 2.33 1.60
N ILE A 14 9.70 2.85 0.41
CA ILE A 14 8.86 2.17 -0.58
C ILE A 14 9.76 1.52 -1.64
N HIS A 15 9.70 0.19 -1.74
CA HIS A 15 10.19 -0.56 -2.89
C HIS A 15 9.05 -0.64 -3.91
N ALA A 16 9.07 0.20 -4.93
CA ALA A 16 8.07 0.22 -5.99
C ALA A 16 8.41 -0.84 -7.04
N LEU A 17 7.71 -1.98 -7.03
CA LEU A 17 7.89 -3.07 -7.97
C LEU A 17 6.98 -2.87 -9.19
N CYS A 18 7.56 -2.40 -10.28
CA CYS A 18 6.88 -2.04 -11.52
C CYS A 18 7.48 -2.85 -12.68
N MET A 19 6.92 -4.03 -12.99
CA MET A 19 7.47 -4.91 -14.03
C MET A 19 7.68 -4.22 -15.37
N ASP A 20 6.74 -3.36 -15.77
CA ASP A 20 6.84 -2.55 -16.99
C ASP A 20 7.31 -1.12 -16.64
N ASP A 21 8.28 -0.63 -17.42
CA ASP A 21 8.93 0.66 -17.21
C ASP A 21 7.94 1.83 -17.16
N GLU A 22 6.84 1.74 -17.90
CA GLU A 22 5.80 2.79 -17.96
C GLU A 22 5.23 3.13 -16.58
N TYR A 23 5.04 2.14 -15.70
CA TYR A 23 4.54 2.37 -14.35
C TYR A 23 5.60 3.09 -13.51
N SER A 24 6.85 2.61 -13.54
CA SER A 24 7.94 3.24 -12.79
C SER A 24 8.14 4.70 -13.22
N ALA A 25 8.07 4.98 -14.53
CA ALA A 25 8.21 6.31 -15.10
C ALA A 25 7.03 7.22 -14.73
N ALA A 26 5.80 6.70 -14.79
CA ALA A 26 4.61 7.44 -14.38
C ALA A 26 4.67 7.82 -12.89
N LEU A 27 5.08 6.89 -12.02
CA LEU A 27 5.23 7.16 -10.58
C LEU A 27 6.34 8.18 -10.31
N GLN A 28 7.51 8.04 -10.96
CA GLN A 28 8.59 9.03 -10.86
C GLN A 28 8.12 10.44 -11.25
N ALA A 29 7.38 10.56 -12.36
CA ALA A 29 6.85 11.83 -12.82
C ALA A 29 5.85 12.43 -11.82
N ALA A 30 4.94 11.62 -11.27
CA ALA A 30 3.93 12.07 -10.30
C ALA A 30 4.55 12.46 -8.94
N ILE A 31 5.56 11.72 -8.46
CA ILE A 31 6.32 12.07 -7.25
C ILE A 31 7.07 13.39 -7.44
N ALA A 32 7.67 13.60 -8.61
CA ALA A 32 8.34 14.86 -8.95
C ALA A 32 7.37 16.03 -9.05
N SER A 33 6.19 15.87 -9.66
CA SER A 33 5.20 16.94 -9.80
C SER A 33 4.64 17.43 -8.46
N HIS A 34 4.62 16.57 -7.44
CA HIS A 34 4.22 16.91 -6.08
C HIS A 34 5.39 17.28 -5.15
N SER A 35 6.61 17.39 -5.67
CA SER A 35 7.82 17.71 -4.89
C SER A 35 8.11 16.73 -3.74
N LEU A 36 7.78 15.44 -3.90
CA LEU A 36 7.88 14.44 -2.84
C LEU A 36 9.25 13.73 -2.74
N ASN A 37 10.19 14.02 -3.64
CA ASN A 37 11.49 13.34 -3.74
C ASN A 37 12.31 13.34 -2.43
N SER A 38 12.18 14.38 -1.60
CA SER A 38 12.88 14.49 -0.32
C SER A 38 12.12 13.88 0.86
N SER A 39 10.80 13.72 0.74
CA SER A 39 9.91 13.34 1.85
C SER A 39 9.51 11.87 1.81
N VAL A 40 9.56 11.24 0.63
CA VAL A 40 9.19 9.84 0.42
C VAL A 40 10.36 9.08 -0.21
N PRO A 41 11.08 8.25 0.56
CA PRO A 41 12.17 7.45 0.01
C PRO A 41 11.60 6.28 -0.81
N ILE A 42 11.91 6.26 -2.12
CA ILE A 42 11.42 5.25 -3.07
C ILE A 42 12.59 4.63 -3.83
N THR A 43 12.60 3.30 -3.94
CA THR A 43 13.47 2.56 -4.87
C THR A 43 12.59 1.83 -5.88
N TYR A 44 12.89 2.00 -7.16
CA TYR A 44 12.15 1.40 -8.26
C TYR A 44 12.78 0.06 -8.67
N HIS A 45 11.94 -0.96 -8.86
CA HIS A 45 12.35 -2.29 -9.29
C HIS A 45 11.56 -2.67 -10.53
N ASN A 46 12.23 -2.70 -11.69
CA ASN A 46 11.60 -3.04 -12.97
C ASN A 46 11.89 -4.49 -13.33
N CYS A 47 11.42 -5.39 -12.46
CA CYS A 47 11.66 -6.81 -12.56
C CYS A 47 10.48 -7.61 -11.96
N ALA A 48 10.49 -8.93 -12.10
CA ALA A 48 9.54 -9.78 -11.37
C ALA A 48 9.94 -9.86 -9.89
N LEU A 49 8.98 -10.14 -9.01
CA LEU A 49 9.19 -10.24 -7.55
C LEU A 49 10.42 -11.10 -7.18
N SER A 50 10.60 -12.24 -7.86
CA SER A 50 11.72 -13.17 -7.60
C SER A 50 13.12 -12.59 -7.87
N PHE A 51 13.22 -11.47 -8.59
CA PHE A 51 14.47 -10.78 -8.91
C PHE A 51 14.68 -9.51 -8.07
N VAL A 52 13.81 -9.24 -7.09
CA VAL A 52 13.99 -8.10 -6.19
C VAL A 52 15.11 -8.40 -5.19
N GLU A 53 16.22 -7.68 -5.32
CA GLU A 53 17.39 -7.77 -4.45
C GLU A 53 17.34 -6.71 -3.33
N ALA A 54 16.32 -6.77 -2.49
CA ALA A 54 16.14 -5.86 -1.34
C ALA A 54 15.35 -6.50 -0.21
N GLN A 55 15.53 -6.05 1.04
CA GLN A 55 14.70 -6.50 2.16
C GLN A 55 13.56 -5.52 2.40
N PHE A 56 12.37 -6.06 2.70
CA PHE A 56 11.20 -5.27 3.05
C PHE A 56 10.34 -5.97 4.09
N ASP A 57 9.86 -5.21 5.08
CA ASP A 57 9.10 -5.75 6.22
C ASP A 57 7.67 -6.13 5.84
N LEU A 58 7.09 -5.38 4.90
CA LEU A 58 5.70 -5.49 4.45
C LEU A 58 5.63 -5.68 2.94
N ILE A 59 4.76 -6.55 2.44
CA ILE A 59 4.38 -6.61 1.03
C ILE A 59 2.91 -6.24 0.85
N VAL A 60 2.61 -5.44 -0.18
CA VAL A 60 1.25 -5.02 -0.51
C VAL A 60 0.62 -5.99 -1.52
N SER A 61 -0.56 -6.51 -1.18
CA SER A 61 -1.43 -7.30 -2.06
C SER A 61 -2.57 -6.42 -2.56
N PRO A 62 -2.67 -6.15 -3.88
CA PRO A 62 -3.80 -5.48 -4.50
C PRO A 62 -5.01 -6.42 -4.61
N ALA A 63 -5.46 -6.91 -3.46
CA ALA A 63 -6.38 -8.04 -3.31
C ALA A 63 -7.78 -7.79 -3.88
N ASN A 64 -8.61 -8.82 -3.80
CA ASN A 64 -10.07 -8.69 -3.79
C ASN A 64 -10.61 -8.61 -2.35
N SER A 65 -11.85 -8.15 -2.18
CA SER A 65 -12.53 -7.98 -0.87
C SER A 65 -12.63 -9.24 -0.01
N TYR A 66 -12.42 -10.42 -0.58
CA TYR A 66 -12.53 -11.71 0.11
C TYR A 66 -11.17 -12.36 0.40
N GLY A 67 -10.06 -11.65 0.20
CA GLY A 67 -8.72 -12.08 0.61
C GLY A 67 -8.22 -13.34 -0.10
N ARG A 68 -8.76 -13.65 -1.28
CA ARG A 68 -8.28 -14.77 -2.09
C ARG A 68 -7.04 -14.35 -2.88
N LEU A 69 -5.93 -15.05 -2.69
CA LEU A 69 -4.62 -14.66 -3.22
C LEU A 69 -4.16 -15.58 -4.37
N ASP A 70 -4.85 -15.60 -5.50
CA ASP A 70 -4.58 -16.57 -6.58
C ASP A 70 -4.58 -16.00 -8.01
N GLY A 71 -4.54 -14.67 -8.16
CA GLY A 71 -4.53 -14.01 -9.46
C GLY A 71 -3.44 -12.94 -9.56
N GLY A 72 -2.88 -12.75 -10.77
CA GLY A 72 -1.90 -11.70 -11.04
C GLY A 72 -0.75 -11.69 -10.04
N PHE A 73 -0.52 -10.54 -9.39
CA PHE A 73 0.52 -10.41 -8.38
C PHE A 73 0.24 -11.23 -7.10
N ASP A 74 -1.02 -11.48 -6.76
CA ASP A 74 -1.36 -12.29 -5.58
C ASP A 74 -0.95 -13.76 -5.75
N ASP A 75 -0.89 -14.29 -6.98
CA ASP A 75 -0.31 -15.62 -7.23
C ASP A 75 1.19 -15.64 -6.89
N ALA A 76 1.93 -14.57 -7.24
CA ALA A 76 3.34 -14.44 -6.88
C ALA A 76 3.51 -14.36 -5.35
N ILE A 77 2.61 -13.66 -4.65
CA ILE A 77 2.58 -13.63 -3.18
C ILE A 77 2.34 -15.04 -2.63
N SER A 78 1.30 -15.75 -3.07
CA SER A 78 1.01 -17.10 -2.58
C SER A 78 2.17 -18.08 -2.83
N ARG A 79 2.79 -18.06 -4.02
CA ARG A 79 3.96 -18.91 -4.31
C ARG A 79 5.18 -18.58 -3.45
N SER A 80 5.30 -17.33 -3.02
CA SER A 80 6.45 -16.83 -2.29
C SER A 80 6.31 -17.03 -0.78
N PHE A 81 5.11 -16.80 -0.23
CA PHE A 81 4.90 -16.68 1.21
C PHE A 81 4.07 -17.82 1.81
N SER A 82 3.31 -18.59 1.02
CA SER A 82 2.69 -19.83 1.50
C SER A 82 3.74 -20.96 1.66
N PRO A 83 3.50 -21.95 2.54
CA PRO A 83 4.25 -23.20 2.53
C PRO A 83 4.24 -23.84 1.15
N ARG A 84 5.38 -24.39 0.72
CA ARG A 84 5.56 -24.99 -0.62
C ARG A 84 4.60 -26.15 -0.91
N ASP A 85 4.12 -26.81 0.15
CA ASP A 85 3.18 -27.93 0.13
C ASP A 85 1.71 -27.50 0.28
N ASP A 86 1.44 -26.20 0.48
CA ASP A 86 0.08 -25.69 0.70
C ASP A 86 -0.06 -24.26 0.17
N TYR A 87 -0.29 -24.14 -1.14
CA TYR A 87 -0.45 -22.87 -1.85
C TYR A 87 -1.51 -21.95 -1.22
N LEU A 88 -2.62 -22.52 -0.71
CA LEU A 88 -3.75 -21.75 -0.16
C LEU A 88 -3.59 -21.37 1.31
N ALA A 89 -2.49 -21.73 1.98
CA ALA A 89 -2.33 -21.47 3.41
C ALA A 89 -2.42 -19.97 3.75
N LEU A 90 -1.74 -19.12 2.98
CA LEU A 90 -1.78 -17.68 3.20
C LEU A 90 -3.15 -17.07 2.89
N THR A 91 -3.88 -17.61 1.90
CA THR A 91 -5.29 -17.22 1.66
C THR A 91 -6.15 -17.49 2.89
N ARG A 92 -5.97 -18.63 3.57
CA ARG A 92 -6.77 -18.94 4.78
C ARG A 92 -6.41 -18.01 5.95
N VAL A 93 -5.14 -17.63 6.08
CA VAL A 93 -4.71 -16.61 7.07
C VAL A 93 -5.34 -15.25 6.75
N ALA A 94 -5.30 -14.83 5.49
CA ALA A 94 -5.92 -13.59 5.01
C ALA A 94 -7.43 -13.59 5.31
N GLN A 95 -8.14 -14.66 4.95
CA GLN A 95 -9.58 -14.77 5.19
C GLN A 95 -9.95 -14.81 6.67
N ALA A 96 -9.16 -15.49 7.51
CA ALA A 96 -9.37 -15.47 8.95
C ALA A 96 -9.20 -14.06 9.52
N LYS A 97 -8.19 -13.31 9.07
CA LYS A 97 -7.99 -11.91 9.44
C LYS A 97 -9.13 -11.02 8.98
N LEU A 98 -9.58 -11.18 7.74
CA LEU A 98 -10.73 -10.45 7.22
C LEU A 98 -12.04 -10.78 7.97
N TYR A 99 -12.20 -12.02 8.45
CA TYR A 99 -13.34 -12.38 9.29
C TYR A 99 -13.29 -11.68 10.66
N ASP A 100 -12.12 -11.65 11.28
CA ASP A 100 -11.92 -11.02 12.58
C ASP A 100 -12.19 -9.50 12.54
N GLU A 101 -11.68 -8.81 11.51
CA GLU A 101 -11.81 -7.36 11.39
C GLU A 101 -13.08 -6.90 10.67
N TRP A 102 -13.46 -7.58 9.60
CA TRP A 102 -14.50 -7.11 8.66
C TRP A 102 -15.65 -8.10 8.48
N ARG A 103 -15.69 -9.17 9.28
CA ARG A 103 -16.66 -10.27 9.14
C ARG A 103 -16.66 -10.89 7.73
N GLY A 104 -15.50 -10.88 7.07
CA GLY A 104 -15.21 -11.63 5.84
C GLY A 104 -15.26 -10.81 4.55
N PHE A 105 -15.59 -9.52 4.63
CA PHE A 105 -15.63 -8.62 3.47
C PHE A 105 -14.91 -7.30 3.79
N ALA A 106 -13.72 -7.10 3.24
CA ALA A 106 -13.05 -5.80 3.30
C ALA A 106 -13.51 -4.93 2.12
N PRO A 107 -14.16 -3.77 2.35
CA PRO A 107 -14.55 -2.85 1.28
C PRO A 107 -13.34 -2.43 0.43
N PRO A 108 -13.50 -2.27 -0.89
CA PRO A 108 -12.46 -1.64 -1.72
C PRO A 108 -12.00 -0.30 -1.14
N GLY A 109 -10.72 0.05 -1.32
CA GLY A 109 -10.14 1.29 -0.79
C GLY A 109 -9.63 1.18 0.65
N THR A 110 -9.86 0.05 1.34
CA THR A 110 -9.36 -0.18 2.70
C THR A 110 -7.98 -0.85 2.70
N CYS A 111 -7.36 -0.97 3.88
CA CYS A 111 -6.17 -1.79 4.08
C CYS A 111 -6.28 -2.61 5.36
N THR A 112 -6.01 -3.91 5.27
CA THR A 112 -5.92 -4.83 6.40
C THR A 112 -4.52 -5.40 6.51
N LEU A 113 -3.85 -5.15 7.64
CA LEU A 113 -2.52 -5.72 7.92
C LEU A 113 -2.65 -7.08 8.59
N LEU A 114 -1.85 -8.04 8.13
CA LEU A 114 -1.67 -9.33 8.80
C LEU A 114 -0.19 -9.69 8.92
N ARG A 115 0.14 -10.42 9.99
CA ARG A 115 1.46 -11.03 10.16
C ARG A 115 1.45 -12.38 9.43
N ILE A 116 2.48 -12.61 8.62
CA ILE A 116 2.71 -13.92 8.02
C ILE A 116 3.07 -14.88 9.16
N PRO A 117 2.42 -16.06 9.27
CA PRO A 117 2.72 -16.99 10.36
C PRO A 117 4.20 -17.39 10.38
N GLU A 118 4.80 -17.42 11.56
CA GLU A 118 6.24 -17.64 11.71
C GLU A 118 6.68 -18.99 11.13
N GLU A 119 5.82 -20.00 11.26
CA GLU A 119 6.06 -21.34 10.71
C GLU A 119 6.09 -21.39 9.18
N PHE A 120 5.57 -20.36 8.49
CA PHE A 120 5.65 -20.28 7.03
C PHE A 120 7.05 -19.91 6.55
N HIS A 121 7.82 -19.08 7.28
CA HIS A 121 9.11 -18.57 6.80
C HIS A 121 10.08 -19.68 6.39
N ARG A 122 10.17 -20.76 7.19
CA ARG A 122 11.05 -21.91 6.88
C ARG A 122 10.49 -22.83 5.79
N ARG A 123 9.18 -22.75 5.52
CA ARG A 123 8.46 -23.63 4.59
C ARG A 123 8.15 -22.96 3.24
N SER A 124 8.31 -21.65 3.14
CA SER A 124 7.98 -20.85 1.96
C SER A 124 9.24 -20.51 1.15
N ARG A 125 9.13 -19.55 0.23
CA ARG A 125 10.24 -18.96 -0.54
C ARG A 125 10.46 -17.50 -0.13
N ASN A 126 10.08 -17.14 1.10
CA ASN A 126 10.30 -15.80 1.63
C ASN A 126 11.80 -15.57 1.89
N THR A 127 12.49 -15.05 0.88
CA THR A 127 13.93 -14.73 0.94
C THR A 127 14.19 -13.30 1.41
N TRP A 128 13.16 -12.46 1.51
CA TRP A 128 13.28 -11.03 1.83
C TRP A 128 13.18 -10.73 3.32
N GLY A 129 12.79 -11.72 4.14
CA GLY A 129 12.56 -11.52 5.57
C GLY A 129 11.24 -10.80 5.88
N THR A 130 10.34 -10.70 4.90
CA THR A 130 9.05 -9.99 5.02
C THR A 130 8.19 -10.64 6.09
N LYS A 131 7.69 -9.84 7.03
CA LYS A 131 6.89 -10.31 8.17
C LYS A 131 5.40 -10.06 8.00
N TYR A 132 5.04 -9.07 7.18
CA TYR A 132 3.68 -8.59 7.06
C TYR A 132 3.18 -8.62 5.63
N LEU A 133 1.87 -8.77 5.50
CA LEU A 133 1.11 -8.60 4.26
C LEU A 133 0.04 -7.53 4.49
N ALA A 134 -0.06 -6.57 3.59
CA ALA A 134 -1.15 -5.60 3.53
C ALA A 134 -2.15 -6.03 2.46
N LEU A 135 -3.37 -6.36 2.86
CA LEU A 135 -4.47 -6.59 1.94
C LEU A 135 -5.11 -5.24 1.60
N CYS A 136 -4.89 -4.76 0.39
CA CYS A 136 -5.49 -3.54 -0.14
C CYS A 136 -6.51 -3.92 -1.23
N PRO A 137 -7.75 -4.27 -0.86
CA PRO A 137 -8.76 -4.65 -1.83
C PRO A 137 -9.02 -3.51 -2.82
N THR A 138 -8.77 -3.78 -4.10
CA THR A 138 -9.08 -2.82 -5.18
C THR A 138 -10.42 -3.11 -5.85
N MET A 139 -11.02 -4.26 -5.54
CA MET A 139 -12.26 -4.74 -6.14
C MET A 139 -12.91 -5.79 -5.25
N ARG A 140 -14.22 -6.01 -5.42
CA ARG A 140 -14.93 -7.07 -4.68
C ARG A 140 -14.53 -8.46 -5.14
N VAL A 141 -14.54 -8.64 -6.46
CA VAL A 141 -14.08 -9.83 -7.19
C VAL A 141 -13.33 -9.34 -8.42
N PRO A 142 -12.49 -10.16 -9.07
CA PRO A 142 -11.79 -9.77 -10.29
C PRO A 142 -12.72 -9.17 -11.36
N GLN A 143 -12.60 -7.86 -11.60
CA GLN A 143 -13.34 -7.12 -12.63
C GLN A 143 -12.66 -5.79 -12.94
N ASN A 144 -13.08 -5.14 -14.03
CA ASN A 144 -12.72 -3.76 -14.31
C ASN A 144 -13.27 -2.83 -13.21
N VAL A 145 -12.43 -1.92 -12.71
CA VAL A 145 -12.77 -1.02 -11.59
C VAL A 145 -12.96 0.42 -12.00
N GLY A 146 -13.11 0.73 -13.29
CA GLY A 146 -13.29 2.12 -13.76
C GLY A 146 -14.54 2.83 -13.22
N TRP A 147 -15.46 2.09 -12.60
CA TRP A 147 -16.58 2.65 -11.84
C TRP A 147 -16.14 3.26 -10.50
N ASP A 148 -15.10 2.69 -9.89
CA ASP A 148 -14.48 3.17 -8.67
C ASP A 148 -13.29 4.05 -9.03
N ARG A 149 -13.55 5.36 -8.99
CA ARG A 149 -12.66 6.36 -9.56
C ARG A 149 -11.46 6.66 -8.69
N GLU A 150 -11.49 6.28 -7.41
CA GLU A 150 -10.55 6.77 -6.39
C GLU A 150 -9.93 5.63 -5.57
N VAL A 151 -10.24 4.37 -5.89
CA VAL A 151 -9.78 3.19 -5.15
C VAL A 151 -8.26 3.12 -4.94
N VAL A 152 -7.45 3.63 -5.87
CA VAL A 152 -5.99 3.64 -5.70
C VAL A 152 -5.58 4.66 -4.64
N TYR A 153 -6.19 5.86 -4.66
CA TYR A 153 -5.98 6.89 -3.65
C TYR A 153 -6.38 6.36 -2.26
N GLU A 154 -7.58 5.79 -2.16
CA GLU A 154 -8.14 5.25 -0.91
C GLU A 154 -7.27 4.11 -0.35
N CYS A 155 -6.90 3.12 -1.17
CA CYS A 155 -6.02 2.03 -0.76
C CYS A 155 -4.66 2.53 -0.27
N THR A 156 -4.06 3.50 -0.99
CA THR A 156 -2.76 4.06 -0.62
C THR A 156 -2.85 4.81 0.72
N TRP A 157 -3.88 5.64 0.89
CA TRP A 157 -4.12 6.34 2.15
C TRP A 157 -4.34 5.37 3.31
N SER A 158 -5.25 4.40 3.12
CA SER A 158 -5.56 3.38 4.12
C SER A 158 -4.34 2.53 4.49
N LEU A 159 -3.47 2.20 3.53
CA LEU A 159 -2.20 1.51 3.79
C LEU A 159 -1.31 2.31 4.74
N LEU A 160 -1.10 3.61 4.45
CA LEU A 160 -0.27 4.49 5.28
C LEU A 160 -0.83 4.59 6.70
N CYS A 161 -2.14 4.79 6.84
CA CYS A 161 -2.81 4.81 8.14
C CYS A 161 -2.65 3.48 8.89
N ALA A 162 -2.78 2.33 8.22
CA ALA A 162 -2.65 1.02 8.83
C ALA A 162 -1.22 0.80 9.36
N VAL A 163 -0.20 1.16 8.56
CA VAL A 163 1.20 1.05 8.94
C VAL A 163 1.55 1.97 10.11
N ASP A 164 1.12 3.23 10.07
CA ASP A 164 1.36 4.17 11.17
C ASP A 164 0.69 3.70 12.47
N LYS A 165 -0.57 3.25 12.41
CA LYS A 165 -1.27 2.69 13.57
C LYS A 165 -0.55 1.46 14.14
N HIS A 166 -0.04 0.57 13.28
CA HIS A 166 0.76 -0.58 13.69
C HIS A 166 2.05 -0.14 14.38
N ASN A 167 2.83 0.72 13.74
CA ASN A 167 4.10 1.18 14.27
C ASN A 167 3.95 1.94 15.60
N ARG A 168 2.90 2.76 15.77
CA ARG A 168 2.59 3.40 17.05
C ARG A 168 2.33 2.37 18.16
N LYS A 169 1.50 1.35 17.89
CA LYS A 169 1.22 0.27 18.85
C LYS A 169 2.49 -0.50 19.24
N VAL A 170 3.35 -0.79 18.26
CA VAL A 170 4.64 -1.46 18.52
C VAL A 170 5.53 -0.61 19.43
N ARG A 171 5.61 0.70 19.19
CA ARG A 171 6.37 1.62 20.04
C ARG A 171 5.83 1.73 21.46
N GLU A 172 4.50 1.70 21.62
CA GLU A 172 3.82 1.67 22.92
C GLU A 172 4.08 0.37 23.69
N GLY A 173 4.26 -0.75 22.99
CA GLY A 173 4.56 -2.07 23.58
C GLY A 173 5.98 -2.23 24.16
N GLY A 174 6.82 -1.20 24.06
CA GLY A 174 8.15 -1.15 24.68
C GLY A 174 9.32 -1.60 23.78
N GLN A 175 10.55 -1.46 24.27
CA GLN A 175 11.77 -1.66 23.48
C GLN A 175 11.91 -3.06 22.86
N GLY A 176 11.37 -4.10 23.52
CA GLY A 176 11.45 -5.49 23.04
C GLY A 176 10.68 -5.75 21.73
N GLN A 177 9.72 -4.89 21.38
CA GLN A 177 8.88 -5.05 20.19
C GLN A 177 9.33 -4.20 19.00
N ARG A 178 10.32 -3.31 19.14
CA ARG A 178 10.78 -2.42 18.06
C ARG A 178 11.19 -3.15 16.77
N HIS A 179 11.61 -4.42 16.87
CA HIS A 179 11.93 -5.25 15.72
C HIS A 179 10.71 -5.58 14.83
N ASP A 180 9.50 -5.33 15.30
CA ASP A 180 8.24 -5.55 14.58
C ASP A 180 7.69 -4.26 13.93
N GLU A 181 8.37 -3.11 14.07
CA GLU A 181 8.05 -1.91 13.30
C GLU A 181 8.28 -2.16 11.81
N ILE A 182 7.41 -1.60 10.97
CA ILE A 182 7.49 -1.64 9.52
C ILE A 182 8.27 -0.40 9.08
N HIS A 183 9.50 -0.60 8.64
CA HIS A 183 10.41 0.43 8.16
C HIS A 183 10.48 0.49 6.63
N SER A 184 10.14 -0.60 5.95
CA SER A 184 10.02 -0.64 4.50
C SER A 184 8.88 -1.53 4.02
N LEU A 185 8.33 -1.18 2.87
CA LEU A 185 7.28 -1.95 2.20
C LEU A 185 7.57 -2.13 0.72
N LEU A 186 7.09 -3.23 0.13
CA LEU A 186 7.06 -3.43 -1.31
C LEU A 186 5.65 -3.17 -1.84
N MET A 187 5.53 -2.18 -2.71
CA MET A 187 4.29 -1.74 -3.35
C MET A 187 4.31 -2.08 -4.84
N VAL A 188 3.15 -2.43 -5.38
CA VAL A 188 2.95 -2.69 -6.82
C VAL A 188 1.93 -1.74 -7.41
N PRO A 189 1.88 -1.60 -8.75
CA PRO A 189 0.76 -1.00 -9.45
C PRO A 189 -0.58 -1.65 -9.06
N MET A 190 -1.40 -0.90 -8.31
CA MET A 190 -2.69 -1.36 -7.79
C MET A 190 -3.79 -1.12 -8.82
N ALA A 191 -4.67 -2.11 -9.00
CA ALA A 191 -5.80 -2.08 -9.92
C ALA A 191 -5.46 -1.97 -11.43
N THR A 192 -4.20 -2.13 -11.83
CA THR A 192 -3.77 -1.92 -13.23
C THR A 192 -3.90 -3.16 -14.12
N GLY A 193 -3.95 -4.36 -13.53
CA GLY A 193 -4.24 -5.61 -14.23
C GLY A 193 -5.72 -5.75 -14.61
N VAL A 194 -6.44 -6.68 -13.98
CA VAL A 194 -7.88 -6.89 -14.25
C VAL A 194 -8.71 -5.63 -14.00
N GLY A 195 -8.27 -4.75 -13.10
CA GLY A 195 -8.95 -3.49 -12.79
C GLY A 195 -8.87 -2.45 -13.92
N ALA A 196 -7.91 -2.57 -14.84
CA ALA A 196 -7.70 -1.69 -15.98
C ALA A 196 -7.50 -0.19 -15.64
N VAL A 197 -6.94 0.12 -14.47
CA VAL A 197 -6.46 1.47 -14.15
C VAL A 197 -5.18 1.74 -14.95
N SER A 198 -5.10 2.89 -15.62
CA SER A 198 -3.91 3.25 -16.42
C SER A 198 -2.70 3.57 -15.53
N PRO A 199 -1.46 3.46 -16.06
CA PRO A 199 -0.25 3.83 -15.33
C PRO A 199 -0.32 5.24 -14.73
N GLU A 200 -0.82 6.23 -15.48
CA GLU A 200 -0.89 7.62 -15.06
C GLU A 200 -1.90 7.83 -13.93
N LYS A 201 -3.06 7.16 -14.00
CA LYS A 201 -4.07 7.22 -12.93
C LYS A 201 -3.58 6.59 -11.65
N TRP A 202 -2.97 5.41 -11.75
CA TRP A 202 -2.39 4.74 -10.60
C TRP A 202 -1.28 5.59 -9.96
N ALA A 203 -0.33 6.07 -10.76
CA ALA A 203 0.77 6.90 -10.30
C ALA A 203 0.30 8.22 -9.68
N GLY A 204 -0.60 8.92 -10.36
CA GLY A 204 -1.17 10.19 -9.91
C GLY A 204 -1.91 10.06 -8.58
N GLN A 205 -2.76 9.05 -8.43
CA GLN A 205 -3.48 8.81 -7.17
C GLN A 205 -2.57 8.36 -6.04
N THR A 206 -1.58 7.50 -6.34
CA THR A 206 -0.59 7.06 -5.35
C THR A 206 0.23 8.26 -4.83
N ALA A 207 0.77 9.08 -5.73
CA ALA A 207 1.56 10.25 -5.37
C ALA A 207 0.72 11.31 -4.64
N LEU A 208 -0.54 11.52 -5.05
CA LEU A 208 -1.43 12.45 -4.37
C LEU A 208 -1.78 11.99 -2.95
N ALA A 209 -2.04 10.70 -2.75
CA ALA A 209 -2.26 10.13 -1.42
C ALA A 209 -1.03 10.31 -0.52
N LEU A 210 0.17 10.05 -1.05
CA LEU A 210 1.43 10.31 -0.34
C LEU A 210 1.59 11.79 0.03
N LYS A 211 1.32 12.71 -0.90
CA LYS A 211 1.35 14.17 -0.65
C LYS A 211 0.42 14.57 0.48
N HIS A 212 -0.86 14.20 0.38
CA HIS A 212 -1.85 14.53 1.38
C HIS A 212 -1.48 13.92 2.74
N TYR A 213 -0.88 12.73 2.76
CA TYR A 213 -0.55 12.04 4.00
C TYR A 213 0.65 12.71 4.70
N VAL A 214 1.68 13.10 3.94
CA VAL A 214 2.78 13.93 4.47
C VAL A 214 2.23 15.25 5.03
N ASP A 215 1.36 15.92 4.27
CA ASP A 215 0.73 17.17 4.70
C ASP A 215 -0.09 16.99 5.99
N ALA A 216 -0.77 15.85 6.15
CA ALA A 216 -1.50 15.49 7.37
C ALA A 216 -0.60 15.29 8.59
N LEU A 217 0.57 14.71 8.40
CA LEU A 217 1.55 14.53 9.48
C LEU A 217 2.20 15.86 9.88
N GLU A 218 2.47 16.74 8.92
CA GLU A 218 3.12 18.04 9.17
C GLU A 218 2.14 19.07 9.75
N HIS A 219 0.85 18.99 9.40
CA HIS A 219 -0.17 19.97 9.76
C HIS A 219 -1.30 19.34 10.59
N ALA A 220 -0.94 18.64 11.66
CA ALA A 220 -1.90 17.89 12.49
C ALA A 220 -3.05 18.76 13.04
N SER A 221 -2.80 20.02 13.41
CA SER A 221 -3.86 20.93 13.88
C SER A 221 -4.89 21.25 12.80
N LYS A 222 -4.46 21.39 11.54
CA LYS A 222 -5.35 21.57 10.39
C LYS A 222 -6.16 20.30 10.13
N TRP A 223 -5.48 19.16 9.97
CA TRP A 223 -6.11 17.91 9.56
C TRP A 223 -7.02 17.29 10.64
N SER A 224 -6.86 17.68 11.90
CA SER A 224 -7.77 17.28 12.98
C SER A 224 -9.04 18.13 13.08
N SER A 225 -9.15 19.21 12.30
CA SER A 225 -10.31 20.12 12.29
C SER A 225 -10.47 20.87 10.96
N LEU A 226 -10.50 20.15 9.84
CA LEU A 226 -10.61 20.76 8.51
C LEU A 226 -11.91 21.55 8.35
N GLU A 227 -11.80 22.74 7.77
CA GLU A 227 -12.95 23.57 7.40
C GLU A 227 -13.55 23.12 6.05
N SER A 228 -14.81 23.48 5.80
CA SER A 228 -15.55 23.05 4.59
C SER A 228 -14.82 23.36 3.28
N ASN A 229 -14.16 24.52 3.20
CA ASN A 229 -13.40 24.92 2.00
C ASN A 229 -12.17 24.03 1.79
N GLU A 230 -11.43 23.71 2.85
CA GLU A 230 -10.25 22.86 2.78
C GLU A 230 -10.63 21.43 2.36
N ILE A 231 -11.74 20.91 2.88
CA ILE A 231 -12.29 19.61 2.48
C ILE A 231 -12.59 19.59 0.98
N VAL A 232 -13.23 20.65 0.46
CA VAL A 232 -13.56 20.79 -0.95
C VAL A 232 -12.29 20.86 -1.81
N ASP A 233 -11.26 21.59 -1.37
CA ASP A 233 -9.99 21.69 -2.08
C ASP A 233 -9.32 20.31 -2.23
N TYR A 234 -9.18 19.54 -1.13
CA TYR A 234 -8.60 18.19 -1.19
C TYR A 234 -9.44 17.24 -2.05
N ALA A 235 -10.78 17.29 -1.93
CA ALA A 235 -11.66 16.46 -2.75
C ALA A 235 -11.53 16.80 -4.25
N GLN A 236 -11.39 18.08 -4.59
CA GLN A 236 -11.16 18.51 -5.98
C GLN A 236 -9.80 18.04 -6.52
N GLU A 237 -8.74 18.05 -5.70
CA GLU A 237 -7.45 17.49 -6.10
C GLU A 237 -7.54 16.00 -6.44
N VAL A 238 -8.23 15.20 -5.61
CA VAL A 238 -8.45 13.78 -5.89
C VAL A 238 -9.27 13.60 -7.16
N GLU A 239 -10.32 14.38 -7.32
CA GLU A 239 -11.20 14.34 -8.49
C GLU A 239 -10.47 14.63 -9.82
N GLN A 240 -9.48 15.53 -9.80
CA GLN A 240 -8.66 15.84 -10.98
C GLN A 240 -7.88 14.64 -11.51
N THR A 241 -7.55 13.66 -10.65
CA THR A 241 -6.77 12.47 -11.05
C THR A 241 -7.51 11.56 -12.04
N TRP A 242 -8.85 11.60 -12.07
CA TRP A 242 -9.67 10.72 -12.92
C TRP A 242 -10.59 11.45 -13.89
N ARG A 243 -10.85 12.75 -13.69
CA ARG A 243 -11.63 13.56 -14.64
C ARG A 243 -10.91 13.81 -15.97
N GLY A 244 -9.59 13.61 -16.01
CA GLY A 244 -8.73 13.98 -17.13
C GLY A 244 -8.56 15.49 -17.22
N SER A 245 -7.38 15.94 -17.68
CA SER A 245 -7.21 17.31 -18.13
C SER A 245 -8.26 17.56 -19.21
N ARG A 246 -9.31 18.35 -18.91
CA ARG A 246 -10.23 18.80 -19.96
C ARG A 246 -9.36 19.54 -20.96
N GLY A 247 -9.08 18.91 -22.11
CA GLY A 247 -8.73 19.65 -23.30
C GLY A 247 -9.84 20.66 -23.49
N VAL A 248 -9.47 21.93 -23.41
CA VAL A 248 -10.32 23.02 -23.88
C VAL A 248 -10.57 22.69 -25.36
N VAL A 249 -11.78 22.23 -25.66
CA VAL A 249 -12.32 22.20 -27.03
C VAL A 249 -12.99 23.54 -27.26
#